data_AF-A0A8H3XLD7-F1
#
_entry.id   AF-A0A8H3XLD7-F1
#
_cell.length_a   1.000
_cell.length_b   1.000
_cell.length_c   1.000
_cell.angle_alpha   90.00
_cell.angle_beta   90.00
_cell.angle_gamma   90.00
#
_symmetry.space_group_name_H-M   'P 1'
#
loop_
_entity.id
_entity.type
_entity.pdbx_description
1 polymer ?
#
loop_
_entity_poly.entity_id
_entity_poly.type
_entity_poly.pdbx_seq_one_letter_code
_entity_poly.pdbx_strand_id
1 'polypeptide(L)'
;MWKKSTKTIECYQKLFEELEEGSDNTYMNRILHKIWPDGNALPEKIVYAIAICQTMLNPKNKIIMMSDHIIKKLIAINLEQRSKRKNNSNYSDKMNKRPRVELVDLDPEEVQEAENDLAEDVDKEKDTDDYEKNMDNDK
;
A
#
# COMPACT_ATOMS: atom_id res chain seq x y z
N MET A 1 -2.51 -12.32 -7.75
CA MET A 1 -2.54 -10.87 -7.50
C MET A 1 -3.49 -10.53 -6.35
N TRP A 2 -2.94 -10.38 -5.15
CA TRP A 2 -3.68 -10.13 -3.89
C TRP A 2 -4.63 -8.93 -3.95
N LYS A 3 -4.26 -7.89 -4.72
CA LYS A 3 -4.97 -6.61 -4.82
C LYS A 3 -6.28 -6.69 -5.62
N LYS A 4 -6.41 -7.68 -6.50
CA LYS A 4 -7.62 -7.93 -7.32
C LYS A 4 -8.66 -8.81 -6.63
N SER A 5 -8.35 -9.35 -5.46
CA SER A 5 -9.28 -10.21 -4.71
C SER A 5 -10.46 -9.40 -4.18
N THR A 6 -11.68 -9.91 -4.33
CA THR A 6 -12.90 -9.33 -3.76
C THR A 6 -12.75 -9.04 -2.28
N LYS A 7 -12.17 -9.98 -1.52
CA LYS A 7 -11.90 -9.80 -0.09
C LYS A 7 -10.99 -8.61 0.21
N THR A 8 -9.97 -8.39 -0.62
CA THR A 8 -9.05 -7.25 -0.46
C THR A 8 -9.75 -5.94 -0.77
N ILE A 9 -10.57 -5.92 -1.82
CA ILE A 9 -11.35 -4.74 -2.23
C ILE A 9 -12.33 -4.34 -1.12
N GLU A 10 -13.10 -5.29 -0.60
CA GLU A 10 -14.04 -5.08 0.50
C GLU A 10 -13.33 -4.59 1.78
N CYS A 11 -12.18 -5.20 2.12
CA CYS A 11 -11.38 -4.77 3.26
C CYS A 11 -10.84 -3.34 3.09
N TYR A 12 -10.44 -2.96 1.87
CA TYR A 12 -9.99 -1.60 1.58
C TYR A 12 -11.12 -0.59 1.71
N GLN A 13 -12.32 -0.90 1.24
CA GLN A 13 -13.49 -0.03 1.40
C GLN A 13 -13.81 0.19 2.88
N LYS A 14 -13.89 -0.91 3.64
CA LYS A 14 -14.13 -0.87 5.10
C LYS A 14 -13.07 -0.07 5.85
N LEU A 15 -11.83 -0.02 5.36
CA LEU A 15 -10.74 0.70 6.03
C LEU A 15 -11.10 2.17 6.29
N PHE A 16 -11.80 2.80 5.35
CA PHE A 16 -12.15 4.22 5.36
C PHE A 16 -13.64 4.49 5.58
N GLU A 17 -14.45 3.45 5.71
CA GLU A 17 -15.88 3.54 6.00
C GLU A 17 -16.11 3.99 7.46
N GLU A 18 -17.08 4.88 7.65
CA GLU A 18 -17.55 5.29 8.98
C GLU A 18 -18.28 4.12 9.66
N LEU A 19 -17.88 3.79 10.88
CA LEU A 19 -18.50 2.70 11.64
C LEU A 19 -19.79 3.13 12.34
N GLU A 20 -19.92 4.42 12.61
CA GLU A 20 -21.11 5.08 13.14
C GLU A 20 -21.34 6.32 12.28
N GLU A 21 -22.57 6.50 11.79
CA GLU A 21 -22.92 7.58 10.87
C GLU A 21 -22.63 8.96 11.49
N GLY A 22 -21.87 9.79 10.77
CA GLY A 22 -21.50 11.13 11.24
C GLY A 22 -20.38 11.13 12.28
N SER A 23 -19.70 10.01 12.48
CA SER A 23 -18.50 9.91 13.32
C SER A 23 -17.23 9.81 12.48
N ASP A 24 -16.10 10.20 13.08
CA ASP A 24 -14.78 9.92 12.53
C ASP A 24 -14.28 8.50 12.84
N ASN A 25 -15.11 7.63 13.44
CA ASN A 25 -14.70 6.30 13.87
C ASN A 25 -14.59 5.35 12.66
N THR A 26 -13.43 5.31 12.03
CA THR A 26 -13.10 4.38 10.95
C THR A 26 -12.14 3.28 11.41
N TYR A 27 -12.02 2.19 10.65
CA TYR A 27 -10.95 1.21 10.90
C TYR A 27 -9.54 1.84 10.80
N MET A 28 -9.35 2.82 9.90
CA MET A 28 -8.10 3.57 9.80
C MET A 28 -7.79 4.30 11.10
N ASN A 29 -8.75 5.02 11.68
CA ASN A 29 -8.57 5.71 12.96
C ASN A 29 -8.29 4.73 14.11
N ARG A 30 -8.97 3.58 14.15
CA ARG A 30 -8.66 2.50 15.12
C ARG A 30 -7.24 1.95 14.96
N ILE A 31 -6.73 1.86 13.74
CA ILE A 31 -5.34 1.44 13.49
C ILE A 31 -4.36 2.52 13.96
N LEU A 32 -4.63 3.79 13.65
CA LEU A 32 -3.82 4.92 14.10
C LEU A 32 -3.75 4.99 15.62
N HIS A 33 -4.87 4.83 16.33
CA HIS A 33 -4.90 4.75 17.79
C HIS A 33 -4.14 3.53 18.33
N LYS A 34 -4.09 2.41 17.63
CA LYS A 34 -3.25 1.27 18.06
C LYS A 34 -1.76 1.53 17.89
N ILE A 35 -1.37 2.34 16.92
CA ILE A 35 0.03 2.71 16.66
C ILE A 35 0.45 3.85 17.60
N TRP A 36 -0.46 4.78 17.86
CA TRP A 36 -0.28 5.97 18.70
C TRP A 36 -1.46 6.12 19.68
N PRO A 37 -1.50 5.31 20.75
CA PRO A 37 -2.63 5.27 21.69
C PRO A 37 -2.90 6.61 22.38
N ASP A 38 -1.85 7.36 22.68
CA ASP A 38 -1.96 8.64 23.40
C ASP A 38 -2.16 9.84 22.45
N GLY A 39 -2.35 9.60 21.14
CA GLY A 39 -2.48 10.69 20.16
C GLY A 39 -1.19 11.48 19.91
N ASN A 40 -0.04 11.01 20.43
CA ASN A 40 1.27 11.68 20.34
C ASN A 40 1.90 11.67 18.93
N ALA A 41 1.15 11.32 17.89
CA ALA A 41 1.64 11.35 16.53
C ALA A 41 1.66 12.80 16.01
N LEU A 42 2.78 13.21 15.44
CA LEU A 42 2.83 14.44 14.67
C LEU A 42 1.83 14.36 13.48
N PRO A 43 1.07 15.42 13.18
CA PRO A 43 0.08 15.41 12.10
C PRO A 43 0.64 14.92 10.76
N GLU A 44 1.88 15.26 10.44
CA GLU A 44 2.58 14.85 9.21
C GLU A 44 2.73 13.33 9.13
N LYS A 45 2.97 12.66 10.27
CA LYS A 45 3.06 11.20 10.33
C LYS A 45 1.70 10.54 10.12
N ILE A 46 0.64 11.15 10.62
CA ILE A 46 -0.73 10.68 10.43
C ILE A 46 -1.12 10.80 8.96
N VAL A 47 -0.93 11.98 8.37
CA VAL A 47 -1.20 12.24 6.95
C VAL A 47 -0.39 11.29 6.06
N TYR A 48 0.91 11.13 6.36
CA TYR A 48 1.77 10.19 5.62
C TYR A 48 1.25 8.75 5.72
N ALA A 49 0.86 8.27 6.90
CA ALA A 49 0.32 6.93 7.07
C ALA A 49 -0.98 6.72 6.27
N ILE A 50 -1.90 7.69 6.31
CA ILE A 50 -3.15 7.67 5.54
C ILE A 50 -2.85 7.65 4.04
N ALA A 51 -1.97 8.53 3.56
CA ALA A 51 -1.61 8.63 2.14
C ALA A 51 -1.00 7.32 1.63
N ILE A 52 -0.14 6.66 2.41
CA ILE A 52 0.44 5.35 2.07
C ILE A 52 -0.65 4.29 2.02
N CYS A 53 -1.55 4.21 3.01
CA CYS A 53 -2.65 3.26 3.00
C CYS A 53 -3.59 3.48 1.81
N GLN A 54 -3.94 4.73 1.51
CA GLN A 54 -4.74 5.07 0.35
C GLN A 54 -4.04 4.70 -0.95
N THR A 55 -2.74 4.98 -1.10
CA THR A 55 -2.03 4.78 -2.37
C THR A 55 -1.70 3.31 -2.61
N MET A 56 -1.03 2.67 -1.65
CA MET A 56 -0.52 1.30 -1.78
C MET A 56 -1.65 0.26 -1.81
N LEU A 57 -2.71 0.48 -1.03
CA LEU A 57 -3.79 -0.51 -0.88
C LEU A 57 -4.94 -0.28 -1.86
N ASN A 58 -5.04 0.89 -2.51
CA ASN A 58 -6.15 1.20 -3.41
C ASN A 58 -6.21 0.24 -4.60
N PRO A 59 -7.26 -0.61 -4.70
CA PRO A 59 -7.37 -1.63 -5.75
C PRO A 59 -7.51 -1.04 -7.16
N LYS A 60 -7.86 0.24 -7.29
CA LYS A 60 -7.91 0.96 -8.57
C LYS A 60 -6.52 1.41 -9.05
N ASN A 61 -5.55 1.57 -8.14
CA ASN A 61 -4.18 1.92 -8.51
C ASN A 61 -3.42 0.66 -8.93
N LYS A 62 -3.22 0.50 -10.24
CA LYS A 62 -2.49 -0.66 -10.82
C LYS A 62 -0.98 -0.44 -10.92
N ILE A 63 -0.54 0.82 -10.92
CA ILE A 63 0.87 1.20 -11.10
C ILE A 63 1.66 0.90 -9.82
N ILE A 64 1.08 1.21 -8.66
CA ILE A 64 1.75 1.04 -7.37
C ILE A 64 1.23 -0.25 -6.71
N MET A 65 2.01 -1.32 -6.82
CA MET A 65 1.67 -2.64 -6.27
C MET A 65 2.93 -3.39 -5.81
N MET A 66 2.79 -4.12 -4.70
CA MET A 66 3.81 -5.07 -4.24
C MET A 66 3.52 -6.46 -4.81
N SER A 67 4.56 -7.22 -5.12
CA SER A 67 4.43 -8.60 -5.59
C SER A 67 3.73 -9.48 -4.55
N ASP A 68 3.03 -10.52 -5.03
CA ASP A 68 2.34 -11.48 -4.16
C ASP A 68 3.31 -12.15 -3.16
N HIS A 69 4.57 -12.37 -3.55
CA HIS A 69 5.61 -12.93 -2.69
C HIS A 69 5.90 -12.02 -1.48
N ILE A 70 6.18 -10.74 -1.74
CA ILE A 70 6.51 -9.75 -0.70
C ILE A 70 5.35 -9.59 0.29
N ILE A 71 4.12 -9.52 -0.21
CA ILE A 71 2.93 -9.44 0.65
C ILE A 71 2.78 -10.67 1.55
N LYS A 72 2.96 -11.88 0.99
CA LYS A 72 2.90 -13.12 1.79
C LYS A 72 3.97 -13.12 2.90
N LYS A 73 5.20 -12.72 2.58
CA LYS A 73 6.31 -12.59 3.54
C LYS A 73 5.96 -11.60 4.67
N LEU A 74 5.46 -10.41 4.32
CA LEU A 74 5.06 -9.40 5.30
C LEU A 74 3.88 -9.84 6.18
N ILE A 75 2.89 -10.53 5.62
CA ILE A 75 1.77 -11.09 6.38
C ILE A 75 2.26 -12.13 7.38
N ALA A 76 3.11 -13.07 6.97
CA ALA A 76 3.67 -14.09 7.84
C ALA A 76 4.42 -13.48 9.03
N ILE A 77 5.30 -12.50 8.75
CA ILE A 77 6.05 -11.76 9.78
C ILE A 77 5.11 -11.06 10.77
N ASN A 78 4.06 -10.39 10.27
CA ASN A 78 3.12 -9.69 11.13
C ASN A 78 2.27 -10.64 11.99
N LEU A 79 1.88 -11.79 11.45
CA LEU A 79 1.16 -12.82 12.21
C LEU A 79 2.02 -13.44 13.30
N GLU A 80 3.28 -13.76 13.00
CA GLU A 80 4.23 -14.31 13.97
C GLU A 80 4.50 -13.34 15.13
N GLN A 81 4.74 -12.06 14.81
CA GLN A 81 4.91 -11.02 15.82
C GLN A 81 3.67 -10.87 16.71
N ARG A 82 2.47 -10.94 16.13
CA ARG A 82 1.22 -10.83 16.88
C ARG A 82 1.05 -12.00 17.85
N SER A 83 1.46 -13.21 17.47
CA SER A 83 1.47 -14.38 18.37
C SER A 83 2.47 -14.22 19.51
N LYS A 84 3.69 -13.72 19.24
CA LYS A 84 4.71 -13.46 20.27
C LYS A 84 4.27 -12.38 21.28
N ARG A 85 3.61 -11.31 20.82
CA ARG A 85 3.07 -10.25 21.69
C ARG A 85 1.98 -10.73 22.63
N LYS A 86 1.13 -11.67 22.20
CA LYS A 86 0.10 -12.28 23.07
C LYS A 86 0.70 -13.16 24.17
N ASN A 87 1.86 -13.75 23.93
CA ASN A 87 2.50 -14.67 24.87
C ASN A 87 3.39 -13.95 25.90
N ASN A 88 3.81 -12.71 25.63
CA ASN A 88 4.68 -11.91 26.50
C ASN A 88 3.92 -10.71 27.11
N SER A 89 2.84 -10.96 27.86
CA SER A 89 2.06 -9.91 28.54
C SER A 89 2.84 -9.11 29.61
N ASN A 90 4.11 -9.40 29.87
CA ASN A 90 4.96 -8.62 30.77
C ASN A 90 6.22 -8.14 30.04
N TYR A 91 6.10 -7.15 29.16
CA TYR A 91 7.25 -6.37 28.72
C TYR A 91 6.81 -4.98 28.24
N SER A 92 6.61 -4.09 29.21
CA SER A 92 6.79 -2.65 28.96
C SER A 92 8.23 -2.41 28.53
N ASP A 93 8.42 -1.45 27.63
CA ASP A 93 9.71 -0.96 27.11
C ASP A 93 10.57 -1.94 26.31
N LYS A 94 10.26 -2.05 25.01
CA LYS A 94 11.29 -1.94 23.95
C LYS A 94 10.63 -1.46 22.65
N MET A 95 10.62 -0.15 22.48
CA MET A 95 10.32 0.51 21.22
C MET A 95 11.33 0.05 20.15
N ASN A 96 10.84 -0.09 18.92
CA ASN A 96 11.60 0.05 17.67
C ASN A 96 12.55 -1.06 17.19
N LYS A 97 12.04 -2.28 17.02
CA LYS A 97 12.50 -3.14 15.90
C LYS A 97 11.31 -3.59 15.06
N ARG A 98 10.76 -2.68 14.26
CA ARG A 98 10.07 -3.11 13.04
C ARG A 98 11.12 -3.88 12.22
N PRO A 99 10.79 -4.99 11.56
CA PRO A 99 11.71 -5.57 10.62
C PRO A 99 11.89 -4.53 9.53
N ARG A 100 13.07 -3.90 9.53
CA ARG A 100 13.61 -3.27 8.33
C ARG A 100 13.77 -4.47 7.39
N VAL A 101 12.89 -4.61 6.40
CA VAL A 101 13.23 -5.45 5.25
C VAL A 101 14.36 -4.68 4.60
N GLU A 102 15.57 -5.04 4.99
CA GLU A 102 16.78 -4.52 4.41
C GLU A 102 16.76 -5.09 2.99
N LEU A 103 16.76 -4.24 1.96
CA LEU A 103 16.66 -4.64 0.54
C LEU A 103 17.73 -5.69 0.12
N VAL A 104 18.69 -5.95 1.00
CA VAL A 104 19.71 -7.01 0.91
C VAL A 104 19.16 -8.43 1.07
N ASP A 105 17.96 -8.62 1.63
CA ASP A 105 17.31 -9.94 1.74
C ASP A 105 16.46 -10.30 0.50
N LEU A 106 16.48 -9.48 -0.55
CA LEU A 106 15.87 -9.78 -1.83
C LEU A 106 16.92 -10.43 -2.73
N ASP A 107 16.58 -11.57 -3.31
CA ASP A 107 17.42 -12.21 -4.31
C ASP A 107 17.67 -11.21 -5.46
N PRO A 108 18.93 -10.96 -5.89
CA PRO A 108 19.21 -10.12 -7.04
C PRO A 108 18.39 -10.49 -8.28
N GLU A 109 18.05 -11.77 -8.46
CA GLU A 109 17.18 -12.22 -9.56
C GLU A 109 15.73 -11.70 -9.42
N GLU A 110 15.17 -11.65 -8.21
CA GLU A 110 13.81 -11.13 -7.97
C GLU A 110 13.72 -9.60 -8.16
N VAL A 111 14.80 -8.87 -7.86
CA VAL A 111 14.87 -7.41 -8.10
C VAL A 111 14.93 -7.14 -9.59
N GLN A 112 15.65 -7.96 -10.34
CA GLN A 112 15.83 -7.81 -11.78
C GLN A 112 14.56 -8.21 -12.56
N GLU A 113 13.81 -9.23 -12.12
CA GLU A 113 12.49 -9.57 -12.68
C GLU A 113 11.50 -8.41 -12.54
N ALA A 114 11.46 -7.77 -11.36
CA ALA A 114 10.57 -6.63 -11.12
C ALA A 114 10.94 -5.38 -11.95
N GLU A 115 12.23 -5.13 -12.20
CA GLU A 115 12.70 -4.05 -13.08
C GLU A 115 12.39 -4.34 -14.56
N ASN A 116 12.51 -5.59 -14.99
CA ASN A 116 12.17 -6.00 -16.35
C ASN A 116 10.67 -5.90 -16.63
N ASP A 117 9.82 -6.30 -15.68
CA ASP A 117 8.36 -6.13 -15.75
C ASP A 117 7.96 -4.64 -15.90
N LEU A 118 8.69 -3.73 -15.24
CA LEU A 118 8.48 -2.29 -15.35
C LEU A 118 8.96 -1.71 -16.70
N ALA A 119 9.98 -2.32 -17.32
CA ALA A 119 10.50 -1.89 -18.61
C ALA A 119 9.61 -2.35 -19.79
N GLU A 120 8.99 -3.53 -19.71
CA GLU A 120 8.08 -4.02 -20.77
C GLU A 120 6.80 -3.18 -20.92
N ASP A 121 6.35 -2.48 -19.87
CA ASP A 121 5.16 -1.63 -19.89
C ASP A 121 5.41 -0.22 -20.50
N VAL A 122 6.67 0.18 -20.73
CA VAL A 122 7.03 1.52 -21.25
C VAL A 122 7.06 1.58 -22.78
N ASP A 123 7.13 0.45 -23.49
CA ASP A 123 7.33 0.42 -24.95
C ASP A 123 6.04 0.44 -25.80
N LYS A 124 4.86 0.76 -25.22
CA LYS A 124 3.60 0.84 -25.98
C LYS A 124 3.04 2.24 -26.21
N GLU A 125 3.80 3.29 -25.91
CA GLU A 125 3.39 4.67 -26.21
C GLU A 125 4.29 5.30 -27.28
N LYS A 126 4.32 4.67 -28.45
CA LYS A 126 4.66 5.34 -29.71
C LYS A 126 3.68 4.90 -30.77
N ASP A 127 2.81 5.84 -31.13
CA ASP A 127 2.28 6.08 -32.47
C ASP A 127 0.84 6.62 -32.36
N THR A 128 0.69 7.93 -32.48
CA THR A 128 -0.13 8.60 -33.52
C THR A 128 -0.24 10.11 -33.25
N ASP A 129 0.84 10.85 -33.50
CA ASP A 129 0.79 12.29 -33.77
C ASP A 129 0.90 12.48 -35.29
N ASP A 130 -0.21 12.47 -36.03
CA ASP A 130 -0.29 13.17 -37.32
C ASP A 130 -1.75 13.40 -37.76
N TYR A 131 -2.31 14.55 -37.40
CA TYR A 131 -3.45 15.14 -38.11
C TYR A 131 -3.31 16.66 -38.17
N GLU A 132 -2.32 17.15 -38.92
CA GLU A 132 -2.47 18.44 -39.61
C GLU A 132 -2.75 18.18 -41.09
N LYS A 133 -4.01 18.32 -41.50
CA LYS A 133 -4.34 18.57 -42.92
C LYS A 133 -5.61 19.41 -43.06
N ASN A 134 -5.38 20.72 -43.20
CA ASN A 134 -5.99 21.65 -44.14
C ASN A 134 -7.49 21.50 -44.45
N MET A 135 -8.28 22.47 -43.99
CA MET A 135 -9.51 22.91 -44.65
C MET A 135 -9.54 24.44 -44.63
N ASP A 136 -8.82 25.06 -45.58
CA ASP A 136 -9.21 26.34 -46.15
C ASP A 136 -10.03 26.08 -47.43
N ASN A 137 -11.10 26.86 -47.59
CA ASN A 137 -11.95 27.10 -48.77
C ASN A 137 -12.93 26.00 -49.24
N ASP A 138 -14.24 26.25 -49.03
CA ASP A 138 -15.17 26.71 -50.10
C ASP A 138 -16.65 26.71 -49.62
N LYS A 139 -17.21 27.89 -49.31
CA LYS A 139 -18.46 28.47 -49.88
C LYS A 139 -18.99 29.66 -49.08
#